data_AF-A0AAV8HBD8-F1
#
_entry.id   AF-A0AAV8HBD8-F1
#
_cell.length_a   1.000
_cell.length_b   1.000
_cell.length_c   1.000
_cell.angle_alpha   90.00
_cell.angle_beta   90.00
_cell.angle_gamma   90.00
#
_symmetry.space_group_name_H-M   'P 1'
#
loop_
_entity.id
_entity.type
_entity.pdbx_description
1 polymer ?
#
loop_
_entity_poly.entity_id
_entity_poly.type
_entity_poly.pdbx_seq_one_letter_code
_entity_poly.pdbx_strand_id
1 'polypeptide(L)'
;METYDQDRPCQKWKKKAYGGIQPGYPDNHTDSTFLQEMITNANVVKRDLSKVILDSISISQYVSVVSLVVSIWTHTLNSKIDEHTLLKLDIFLLALGFLVLLVTSPSLSLHLLMKYFLNISFFISGLYVLAPIYHTLTRSISSDSIWALTVSLLVIHLFLHDYSGSTIRPPGALNNPKLTSNISLNASIVASVLIASRLPSWLHVFAIMLFSLQVFLFAPLVMFCIKKYSFRVHLVFSFVLVGVTLTVTYQLHRLFFGTLLVLMVFISVICPYWLIRIQEYKFEINGPWDEAKLCFDITE
;
A
#
# COMPACT_ATOMS: atom_id res chain seq x y z
N MET A 1 2.09 46.47 -69.85
CA MET A 1 3.49 46.25 -69.41
C MET A 1 3.43 46.01 -67.92
N GLU A 2 3.07 44.79 -67.52
CA GLU A 2 3.21 44.32 -66.14
C GLU A 2 4.07 43.07 -66.25
N THR A 3 5.36 43.30 -66.02
CA THR A 3 6.43 42.33 -66.09
C THR A 3 6.42 41.46 -64.85
N TYR A 4 6.26 40.14 -65.07
CA TYR A 4 6.84 39.03 -64.32
C TYR A 4 7.44 39.41 -62.95
N ASP A 5 6.71 39.12 -61.87
CA ASP A 5 7.28 39.01 -60.52
C ASP A 5 8.05 37.67 -60.47
N GLN A 6 9.26 37.69 -61.04
CA GLN A 6 10.17 36.56 -61.11
C GLN A 6 11.04 36.56 -59.84
N ASP A 7 10.90 35.47 -59.08
CA ASP A 7 11.89 34.91 -58.16
C ASP A 7 12.41 35.82 -57.03
N ARG A 8 11.52 36.20 -56.10
CA ARG A 8 11.99 36.35 -54.71
C ARG A 8 12.48 34.97 -54.26
N PRO A 9 13.74 34.82 -53.79
CA PRO A 9 14.22 33.53 -53.32
C PRO A 9 13.29 33.08 -52.20
N CYS A 10 12.58 31.98 -52.44
CA CYS A 10 11.68 31.39 -51.46
C CYS A 10 12.53 31.09 -50.22
N GLN A 11 12.36 31.90 -49.18
CA GLN A 11 13.24 31.84 -48.02
C GLN A 11 13.03 30.48 -47.37
N LYS A 12 14.04 29.62 -47.37
CA LYS A 12 13.90 28.26 -46.82
C LYS A 12 13.34 28.35 -45.40
N TRP A 13 12.25 27.62 -45.16
CA TRP A 13 11.61 27.52 -43.85
C TRP A 13 12.65 27.20 -42.77
N LYS A 14 12.55 27.88 -41.63
CA LYS A 14 13.45 27.69 -40.48
C LYS A 14 12.68 27.16 -39.28
N LYS A 15 13.16 26.08 -38.68
CA LYS A 15 12.64 25.55 -37.42
C LYS A 15 12.97 26.53 -36.29
N LYS A 16 11.96 27.22 -35.78
CA LYS A 16 12.07 28.14 -34.64
C LYS A 16 10.93 27.86 -33.67
N ALA A 17 11.23 27.74 -32.38
CA ALA A 17 10.22 27.57 -31.34
C ALA A 17 9.42 28.87 -31.11
N TYR A 18 10.07 30.03 -31.29
CA TYR A 18 9.45 31.35 -31.18
C TYR A 18 9.91 32.24 -32.35
N GLY A 19 8.98 33.02 -32.89
CA GLY A 19 9.21 33.89 -34.04
C GLY A 19 7.89 34.20 -34.75
N GLY A 20 7.80 35.36 -35.41
CA GLY A 20 6.62 35.71 -36.21
C GLY A 20 6.46 34.84 -37.48
N ILE A 21 5.41 35.14 -38.24
CA ILE A 21 5.05 34.45 -39.49
C ILE A 21 6.22 34.45 -40.47
N GLN A 22 6.53 33.27 -41.04
CA GLN A 22 7.54 33.14 -42.08
C GLN A 22 6.89 33.37 -43.45
N PRO A 23 7.33 34.38 -44.23
CA PRO A 23 6.75 34.68 -45.54
C PRO A 23 6.84 33.49 -46.49
N GLY A 24 5.76 33.19 -47.21
CA GLY A 24 5.72 32.12 -48.21
C GLY A 24 5.27 30.74 -47.70
N TYR A 25 4.94 30.62 -46.41
CA TYR A 25 4.42 29.38 -45.83
C TYR A 25 3.08 29.63 -45.11
N PRO A 26 2.07 28.76 -45.29
CA PRO A 26 0.84 28.84 -44.52
C PRO A 26 1.09 28.50 -43.04
N ASP A 27 0.21 28.97 -42.15
CA ASP A 27 0.34 28.78 -40.69
C ASP A 27 0.39 27.29 -40.28
N ASN A 28 -0.20 26.39 -41.07
CA ASN A 28 -0.18 24.94 -40.83
C ASN A 28 0.94 24.21 -41.58
N HIS A 29 1.93 24.93 -42.12
CA HIS A 29 3.04 24.31 -42.83
C HIS A 29 3.90 23.45 -41.89
N THR A 30 4.04 22.17 -42.22
CA THR A 30 4.97 21.24 -41.57
C THR A 30 6.08 20.90 -42.54
N ASP A 31 7.32 21.31 -42.24
CA ASP A 31 8.47 21.03 -43.10
C ASP A 31 8.82 19.53 -43.10
N SER A 32 9.35 19.04 -44.22
CA SER A 32 9.78 17.63 -44.37
C SER A 32 10.81 17.17 -43.32
N THR A 33 11.59 18.10 -42.76
CA THR A 33 12.57 17.84 -41.70
C THR A 33 11.96 17.74 -40.30
N PHE A 34 10.64 17.98 -40.16
CA PHE A 34 9.98 18.03 -38.86
C PHE A 34 10.21 16.75 -38.04
N LEU A 35 9.94 15.57 -38.62
CA LEU A 35 10.10 14.28 -37.92
C LEU A 35 11.54 13.76 -37.91
N GLN A 36 12.50 14.47 -38.51
CA GLN A 36 13.89 14.00 -38.62
C GLN A 36 14.60 13.90 -37.26
N GLU A 37 14.18 14.73 -36.30
CA GLU A 37 14.70 14.77 -34.92
C GLU A 37 13.78 14.01 -33.93
N MET A 38 12.86 13.19 -34.44
CA MET A 38 12.02 12.34 -33.61
C MET A 38 12.85 11.22 -32.97
N ILE A 39 12.76 11.07 -31.65
CA ILE A 39 13.35 9.98 -30.89
C ILE A 39 12.21 9.18 -30.27
N THR A 40 12.13 7.89 -30.58
CA THR A 40 11.17 7.00 -29.93
C THR A 40 11.76 6.41 -28.66
N ASN A 41 10.98 6.39 -27.58
CA ASN A 41 11.26 5.70 -26.32
C ASN A 41 12.50 6.21 -25.55
N ALA A 42 12.84 7.50 -25.67
CA ALA A 42 14.02 8.07 -25.02
C ALA A 42 14.02 7.88 -23.48
N ASN A 43 12.84 7.94 -22.86
CA ASN A 43 12.67 7.88 -21.40
C ASN A 43 12.11 6.53 -20.89
N VAL A 44 12.02 5.49 -21.73
CA VAL A 44 11.41 4.21 -21.33
C VAL A 44 12.39 3.37 -20.51
N VAL A 45 12.24 3.42 -19.18
CA VAL A 45 13.04 2.61 -18.23
C VAL A 45 12.50 1.18 -18.15
N LYS A 46 13.27 0.19 -18.64
CA LYS A 46 12.96 -1.24 -18.53
C LYS A 46 12.99 -1.69 -17.06
N ARG A 47 11.93 -2.36 -16.63
CA ARG A 47 11.84 -2.95 -15.29
C ARG A 47 12.36 -4.38 -15.31
N ASP A 48 13.09 -4.77 -14.27
CA ASP A 48 13.54 -6.15 -14.11
C ASP A 48 12.44 -6.98 -13.44
N LEU A 49 12.06 -8.11 -14.05
CA LEU A 49 11.00 -8.98 -13.52
C LEU A 49 11.27 -9.43 -12.08
N SER A 50 12.52 -9.79 -11.77
CA SER A 50 12.91 -10.23 -10.43
C SER A 50 12.69 -9.16 -9.36
N LYS A 51 13.00 -7.89 -9.68
CA LYS A 51 12.76 -6.76 -8.76
C LYS A 51 11.27 -6.54 -8.54
N VAL A 52 10.47 -6.57 -9.60
CA VAL A 52 9.00 -6.42 -9.48
C VAL A 52 8.37 -7.55 -8.67
N ILE A 53 8.84 -8.79 -8.84
CA ILE A 53 8.40 -9.92 -8.02
C ILE A 53 8.78 -9.70 -6.56
N LEU A 54 10.01 -9.27 -6.27
CA LEU A 54 10.44 -8.99 -4.90
C LEU A 54 9.64 -7.85 -4.26
N ASP A 55 9.30 -6.80 -5.01
CA ASP A 55 8.48 -5.69 -4.53
C ASP A 55 7.02 -6.13 -4.26
N SER A 56 6.49 -7.06 -5.06
CA SER A 56 5.15 -7.62 -4.86
C SER A 56 5.00 -8.38 -3.54
N ILE A 57 6.11 -8.84 -2.92
CA ILE A 57 6.09 -9.56 -1.64
C ILE A 57 5.49 -8.68 -0.54
N SER A 58 5.77 -7.39 -0.51
CA SER A 58 5.19 -6.49 0.49
C SER A 58 3.66 -6.39 0.35
N ILE A 59 3.13 -6.51 -0.88
CA ILE A 59 1.68 -6.55 -1.13
C ILE A 59 1.09 -7.87 -0.63
N SER A 60 1.63 -9.00 -1.06
CA SER A 60 1.19 -10.34 -0.66
C SER A 60 1.27 -10.55 0.85
N GLN A 61 2.31 -10.00 1.49
CA GLN A 61 2.45 -9.99 2.94
C GLN A 61 1.28 -9.26 3.60
N TYR A 62 0.93 -8.06 3.15
CA TYR A 62 -0.16 -7.29 3.77
C TYR A 62 -1.55 -7.88 3.48
N VAL A 63 -1.77 -8.43 2.29
CA VAL A 63 -2.99 -9.22 2.02
C VAL A 63 -3.08 -10.41 2.99
N SER A 64 -1.95 -11.04 3.33
CA SER A 64 -1.90 -12.12 4.32
C SER A 64 -2.23 -11.64 5.73
N VAL A 65 -1.80 -10.43 6.09
CA VAL A 65 -2.14 -9.77 7.36
C VAL A 65 -3.65 -9.56 7.47
N VAL A 66 -4.25 -8.90 6.49
CA VAL A 66 -5.71 -8.63 6.48
C VAL A 66 -6.50 -9.94 6.51
N SER A 67 -6.07 -10.94 5.72
CA SER A 67 -6.73 -12.25 5.66
C SER A 67 -6.62 -13.02 6.98
N LEU A 68 -5.49 -12.91 7.69
CA LEU A 68 -5.31 -13.51 9.01
C LEU A 68 -6.25 -12.86 10.03
N VAL A 69 -6.38 -11.53 9.99
CA VAL A 69 -7.29 -10.79 10.87
C VAL A 69 -8.74 -11.22 10.64
N VAL A 70 -9.20 -11.26 9.39
CA VAL A 70 -10.54 -11.73 9.03
C VAL A 70 -10.74 -13.18 9.46
N SER A 71 -9.71 -14.02 9.33
CA SER A 71 -9.77 -15.42 9.74
C SER A 71 -9.98 -15.55 11.27
N ILE A 72 -9.24 -14.77 12.06
CA ILE A 72 -9.36 -14.75 13.51
C ILE A 72 -10.73 -14.19 13.93
N TRP A 73 -11.19 -13.11 13.31
CA TRP A 73 -12.55 -12.59 13.52
C TRP A 73 -13.61 -13.68 13.30
N THR A 74 -13.49 -14.42 12.21
CA THR A 74 -14.42 -15.49 11.86
C THR A 74 -14.36 -16.65 12.87
N HIS A 75 -13.17 -17.03 13.33
CA HIS A 75 -13.03 -18.05 14.38
C HIS A 75 -13.65 -17.61 15.71
N THR A 76 -13.44 -16.36 16.11
CA THR A 76 -14.00 -15.80 17.35
C THR A 76 -15.52 -15.67 17.27
N LEU A 77 -16.07 -15.23 16.13
CA LEU A 77 -17.52 -15.17 15.91
C LEU A 77 -18.18 -16.55 15.92
N ASN A 78 -17.48 -17.59 15.45
CA ASN A 78 -17.94 -18.97 15.53
C ASN A 78 -17.67 -19.63 16.90
N SER A 79 -17.29 -18.84 17.91
CA SER A 79 -17.00 -19.31 19.28
C SER A 79 -15.94 -20.43 19.35
N LYS A 80 -15.04 -20.50 18.36
CA LYS A 80 -13.92 -21.46 18.37
C LYS A 80 -12.73 -20.97 19.20
N ILE A 81 -12.60 -19.66 19.38
CA ILE A 81 -11.54 -19.02 20.17
C ILE A 81 -12.20 -18.31 21.35
N ASP A 82 -11.80 -18.73 22.54
CA ASP A 82 -12.19 -18.13 23.82
C ASP A 82 -11.46 -16.80 24.08
N GLU A 83 -12.07 -15.90 24.87
CA GLU A 83 -11.47 -14.61 25.24
C GLU A 83 -10.07 -14.72 25.83
N HIS A 84 -9.83 -15.71 26.69
CA HIS A 84 -8.56 -15.86 27.39
C HIS A 84 -7.46 -16.34 26.45
N THR A 85 -7.83 -17.16 25.45
CA THR A 85 -6.89 -17.63 24.43
C THR A 85 -6.49 -16.47 23.51
N LEU A 86 -7.45 -15.63 23.13
CA LEU A 86 -7.18 -14.44 22.32
C LEU A 86 -6.31 -13.42 23.07
N LEU A 87 -6.60 -13.16 24.35
CA LEU A 87 -5.77 -12.26 25.16
C LEU A 87 -4.34 -12.78 25.36
N LYS A 88 -4.16 -14.10 25.54
CA LYS A 88 -2.82 -14.71 25.59
C LYS A 88 -2.08 -14.51 24.27
N LEU A 89 -2.78 -14.63 23.14
CA LEU A 89 -2.22 -14.37 21.81
C LEU A 89 -1.79 -12.90 21.68
N ASP A 90 -2.62 -11.95 22.11
CA ASP A 90 -2.30 -10.51 22.07
C ASP A 90 -1.04 -10.18 22.89
N ILE A 91 -0.98 -10.69 24.14
CA ILE A 91 0.18 -10.51 25.02
C ILE A 91 1.43 -11.11 24.36
N PHE A 92 1.33 -12.32 23.81
CA PHE A 92 2.44 -12.98 23.12
C PHE A 92 2.92 -12.17 21.91
N LEU A 93 2.01 -11.76 21.04
CA LEU A 93 2.34 -10.95 19.86
C LEU A 93 2.95 -9.60 20.26
N LEU A 94 2.54 -9.03 21.40
CA LEU A 94 2.98 -7.70 21.83
C LEU A 94 4.41 -7.81 22.35
N ALA A 95 4.66 -8.80 23.20
CA ALA A 95 5.99 -9.15 23.68
C ALA A 95 6.93 -9.49 22.51
N LEU A 96 6.47 -10.30 21.55
CA LEU A 96 7.26 -10.65 20.36
C LEU A 96 7.59 -9.43 19.51
N GLY A 97 6.62 -8.56 19.24
CA GLY A 97 6.87 -7.35 18.45
C GLY A 97 7.85 -6.39 19.15
N PHE A 98 7.75 -6.24 20.47
CA PHE A 98 8.74 -5.48 21.24
C PHE A 98 10.13 -6.11 21.24
N LEU A 99 10.23 -7.43 21.34
CA LEU A 99 11.49 -8.16 21.22
C LEU A 99 12.14 -7.89 19.86
N VAL A 100 11.35 -7.97 18.77
CA VAL A 100 11.85 -7.67 17.43
C VAL A 100 12.32 -6.22 17.32
N LEU A 101 11.58 -5.25 17.89
CA LEU A 101 12.01 -3.86 17.90
C LEU A 101 13.34 -3.66 18.62
N LEU A 102 13.53 -4.32 19.77
CA LEU A 102 14.77 -4.24 20.54
C LEU A 102 15.97 -4.84 19.79
N VAL A 103 15.78 -6.00 19.15
CA VAL A 103 16.82 -6.67 18.35
C VAL A 103 17.18 -5.87 17.09
N THR A 104 16.17 -5.30 16.45
CA THR A 104 16.33 -4.61 15.16
C THR A 104 16.86 -3.18 15.32
N SER A 105 16.53 -2.51 16.43
CA SER A 105 16.87 -1.11 16.67
C SER A 105 17.76 -0.98 17.92
N PRO A 106 19.05 -1.35 17.82
CA PRO A 106 19.96 -1.40 18.97
C PRO A 106 20.26 -0.04 19.60
N SER A 107 19.95 1.06 18.90
CA SER A 107 20.11 2.44 19.40
C SER A 107 18.85 2.99 20.11
N LEU A 108 17.89 2.12 20.47
CA LEU A 108 16.70 2.55 21.21
C LEU A 108 17.10 3.02 22.63
N SER A 109 16.85 4.29 22.92
CA SER A 109 17.06 4.80 24.27
C SER A 109 16.00 4.23 25.23
N LEU A 110 16.40 3.96 26.48
CA LEU A 110 15.47 3.49 27.52
C LEU A 110 14.30 4.47 27.72
N HIS A 111 14.55 5.76 27.57
CA HIS A 111 13.50 6.79 27.65
C HIS A 111 12.44 6.62 26.57
N LEU A 112 12.84 6.35 25.32
CA LEU A 112 11.89 6.12 24.22
C LEU A 112 11.11 4.81 24.39
N LEU A 113 11.77 3.76 24.89
CA LEU A 113 11.11 2.50 25.24
C LEU A 113 10.01 2.71 26.31
N MET A 114 10.33 3.45 27.38
CA MET A 114 9.38 3.78 28.44
C MET A 114 8.21 4.61 27.90
N LYS A 115 8.47 5.56 26.99
CA LYS A 115 7.42 6.33 26.31
C LYS A 115 6.49 5.43 25.50
N TYR A 116 7.02 4.46 24.75
CA TYR A 116 6.19 3.49 24.03
C TYR A 116 5.36 2.63 24.96
N PHE A 117 5.98 2.09 26.02
CA PHE A 117 5.28 1.29 27.03
C PHE A 117 4.10 2.05 27.65
N LEU A 118 4.35 3.28 28.08
CA LEU A 118 3.33 4.15 28.69
C LEU A 118 2.21 4.50 27.71
N ASN A 119 2.54 4.86 26.46
CA ASN A 119 1.54 5.15 25.43
C ASN A 119 0.65 3.94 25.12
N ILE A 120 1.25 2.75 25.01
CA ILE A 120 0.50 1.51 24.78
C ILE A 120 -0.36 1.17 25.98
N SER A 121 0.14 1.35 27.21
CA SER A 121 -0.64 1.13 28.42
C SER A 121 -1.86 2.06 28.48
N PHE A 122 -1.71 3.34 28.14
CA PHE A 122 -2.84 4.28 28.03
C PHE A 122 -3.83 3.84 26.97
N PHE A 123 -3.34 3.39 25.82
CA PHE A 123 -4.19 2.94 24.72
C PHE A 123 -4.98 1.67 25.07
N ILE A 124 -4.34 0.66 25.67
CA ILE A 124 -4.99 -0.57 26.12
C ILE A 124 -6.03 -0.28 27.19
N SER A 125 -5.70 0.58 28.17
CA SER A 125 -6.64 1.01 29.21
C SER A 125 -7.86 1.72 28.62
N GLY A 126 -7.64 2.68 27.72
CA GLY A 126 -8.72 3.37 27.01
C GLY A 126 -9.61 2.40 26.21
N LEU A 127 -9.01 1.45 25.51
CA LEU A 127 -9.73 0.43 24.76
C LEU A 127 -10.60 -0.45 25.66
N TYR A 128 -10.08 -0.85 26.83
CA TYR A 128 -10.82 -1.64 27.82
C TYR A 128 -12.04 -0.89 28.37
N VAL A 129 -11.86 0.39 28.71
CA VAL A 129 -12.96 1.24 29.21
C VAL A 129 -14.04 1.46 28.14
N LEU A 130 -13.65 1.60 26.87
CA LEU A 130 -14.59 1.80 25.76
C LEU A 130 -15.21 0.50 25.23
N ALA A 131 -14.71 -0.68 25.60
CA ALA A 131 -15.19 -1.97 25.09
C ALA A 131 -16.71 -2.19 25.24
N PRO A 132 -17.35 -1.85 26.37
CA PRO A 132 -18.82 -1.95 26.51
C PRO A 132 -19.60 -1.04 25.53
N ILE A 133 -19.01 0.11 25.18
CA ILE A 133 -19.61 1.03 24.20
C ILE A 133 -19.52 0.40 22.81
N TYR A 134 -18.35 -0.11 22.42
CA TYR A 134 -18.17 -0.80 21.13
C TYR A 134 -19.07 -2.03 21.00
N HIS A 135 -19.29 -2.77 22.09
CA HIS A 135 -20.20 -3.91 22.13
C HIS A 135 -21.65 -3.55 21.75
N THR A 136 -22.12 -2.36 22.12
CA THR A 136 -23.52 -1.96 21.93
C THR A 136 -23.75 -1.03 20.73
N LEU A 137 -22.66 -0.48 20.15
CA LEU A 137 -22.67 0.61 19.18
C LEU A 137 -23.59 0.37 17.96
N THR A 138 -23.56 -0.84 17.41
CA THR A 138 -24.22 -1.14 16.14
C THR A 138 -25.50 -1.97 16.30
N ARG A 139 -25.99 -2.16 17.54
CA ARG A 139 -27.06 -3.14 17.86
C ARG A 139 -28.34 -2.94 17.03
N SER A 140 -28.65 -1.72 16.61
CA SER A 140 -29.80 -1.37 15.77
C SER A 140 -29.61 -1.66 14.28
N ILE A 141 -28.39 -1.96 13.83
CA ILE A 141 -28.04 -2.24 12.43
C ILE A 141 -28.10 -3.75 12.17
N SER A 142 -28.65 -4.13 11.01
CA SER A 142 -28.71 -5.52 10.56
C SER A 142 -27.32 -6.12 10.32
N SER A 143 -27.17 -7.41 10.58
CA SER A 143 -25.90 -8.12 10.42
C SER A 143 -25.41 -8.11 8.97
N ASP A 144 -26.30 -8.24 7.98
CA ASP A 144 -25.94 -8.23 6.55
C ASP A 144 -25.29 -6.90 6.14
N SER A 145 -25.84 -5.78 6.61
CA SER A 145 -25.29 -4.44 6.38
C SER A 145 -23.92 -4.27 7.04
N ILE A 146 -23.73 -4.83 8.24
CA ILE A 146 -22.44 -4.80 8.95
C ILE A 146 -21.38 -5.57 8.15
N TRP A 147 -21.69 -6.77 7.68
CA TRP A 147 -20.76 -7.55 6.85
C TRP A 147 -20.43 -6.83 5.54
N ALA A 148 -21.43 -6.30 4.83
CA ALA A 148 -21.21 -5.55 3.59
C ALA A 148 -20.33 -4.32 3.81
N LEU A 149 -20.57 -3.56 4.88
CA LEU A 149 -19.77 -2.37 5.23
C LEU A 149 -18.35 -2.76 5.63
N THR A 150 -18.17 -3.80 6.45
CA THR A 150 -16.84 -4.30 6.84
C THR A 150 -16.03 -4.73 5.62
N VAL A 151 -16.61 -5.52 4.71
CA VAL A 151 -15.91 -5.95 3.48
C VAL A 151 -15.53 -4.74 2.63
N SER A 152 -16.44 -3.78 2.46
CA SER A 152 -16.17 -2.54 1.71
C SER A 152 -15.04 -1.72 2.33
N LEU A 153 -15.02 -1.58 3.66
CA LEU A 153 -13.96 -0.89 4.39
C LEU A 153 -12.61 -1.61 4.31
N LEU A 154 -12.59 -2.94 4.36
CA LEU A 154 -11.37 -3.73 4.17
C LEU A 154 -10.82 -3.61 2.74
N VAL A 155 -11.70 -3.52 1.74
CA VAL A 155 -11.31 -3.24 0.36
C VAL A 155 -10.68 -1.85 0.26
N ILE A 156 -11.34 -0.81 0.80
CA ILE A 156 -10.79 0.56 0.86
C ILE A 156 -9.44 0.57 1.58
N HIS A 157 -9.34 -0.14 2.71
CA HIS A 157 -8.11 -0.27 3.48
C HIS A 157 -6.98 -0.85 2.63
N LEU A 158 -7.20 -1.97 1.95
CA LEU A 158 -6.22 -2.60 1.05
C LEU A 158 -5.81 -1.67 -0.10
N PHE A 159 -6.74 -0.95 -0.73
CA PHE A 159 -6.40 -0.06 -1.85
C PHE A 159 -5.63 1.19 -1.43
N LEU A 160 -5.94 1.75 -0.25
CA LEU A 160 -5.33 3.00 0.22
C LEU A 160 -4.10 2.80 1.11
N HIS A 161 -3.77 1.56 1.47
CA HIS A 161 -2.62 1.24 2.30
C HIS A 161 -1.30 1.58 1.59
N ASP A 162 -0.33 2.13 2.34
CA ASP A 162 1.02 2.38 1.81
C ASP A 162 1.87 1.11 1.91
N TYR A 163 2.04 0.42 0.80
CA TYR A 163 2.87 -0.79 0.70
C TYR A 163 4.38 -0.52 0.71
N SER A 164 4.80 0.75 0.64
CA SER A 164 6.21 1.14 0.55
C SER A 164 6.90 1.18 1.92
N GLY A 165 6.15 1.28 3.02
CA GLY A 165 6.69 1.38 4.37
C GLY A 165 5.62 1.47 5.47
N SER A 166 6.03 1.68 6.72
CA SER A 166 5.09 1.81 7.85
C SER A 166 4.41 3.18 7.90
N THR A 167 3.14 3.19 8.32
CA THR A 167 2.35 4.39 8.63
C THR A 167 2.89 5.13 9.86
N ILE A 168 3.36 4.37 10.85
CA ILE A 168 4.10 4.85 12.02
C ILE A 168 5.59 4.74 11.72
N ARG A 169 6.26 5.88 11.56
CA ARG A 169 7.71 5.93 11.36
C ARG A 169 8.40 6.41 12.65
N PRO A 170 9.63 5.94 12.93
CA PRO A 170 10.40 6.44 14.06
C PRO A 170 10.63 7.96 13.95
N PRO A 171 10.87 8.67 15.08
CA PRO A 171 11.13 10.10 15.08
C PRO A 171 12.30 10.43 14.13
N GLY A 172 12.09 11.33 13.17
CA GLY A 172 13.11 11.77 12.19
C GLY A 172 12.95 11.26 10.75
N ALA A 173 11.83 10.62 10.39
CA ALA A 173 11.54 10.28 8.99
C ALA A 173 11.11 11.51 8.18
N LEU A 174 11.73 11.71 7.01
CA LEU A 174 11.63 12.92 6.17
C LEU A 174 10.22 13.19 5.57
N ASN A 175 9.38 12.15 5.44
CA ASN A 175 8.10 12.26 4.74
C ASN A 175 6.93 12.03 5.68
N ASN A 176 6.00 13.00 5.73
CA ASN A 176 4.75 12.91 6.48
C ASN A 176 3.88 11.73 6.00
N PRO A 177 3.08 11.11 6.89
CA PRO A 177 2.14 10.08 6.49
C PRO A 177 1.15 10.64 5.47
N LYS A 178 1.01 9.96 4.33
CA LYS A 178 0.08 10.36 3.26
C LYS A 178 -1.36 10.30 3.77
N LEU A 179 -2.19 11.24 3.33
CA LEU A 179 -3.64 11.25 3.65
C LEU A 179 -4.32 9.91 3.38
N THR A 180 -3.98 9.26 2.27
CA THR A 180 -4.48 7.93 1.89
C THR A 180 -4.20 6.87 2.95
N SER A 181 -3.00 6.89 3.54
CA SER A 181 -2.60 5.96 4.58
C SER A 181 -3.41 6.15 5.86
N ASN A 182 -3.77 7.38 6.22
CA ASN A 182 -4.60 7.65 7.38
C ASN A 182 -6.05 7.19 7.16
N ILE A 183 -6.58 7.40 5.95
CA ILE A 183 -7.92 6.90 5.57
C ILE A 183 -7.94 5.37 5.62
N SER A 184 -6.90 4.72 5.07
CA SER A 184 -6.74 3.27 5.11
C SER A 184 -6.79 2.72 6.54
N LEU A 185 -5.98 3.29 7.44
CA LEU A 185 -5.91 2.88 8.85
C LEU A 185 -7.26 3.09 9.56
N ASN A 186 -7.89 4.24 9.38
CA ASN A 186 -9.20 4.50 9.97
C ASN A 186 -10.26 3.52 9.44
N ALA A 187 -10.22 3.18 8.15
CA ALA A 187 -11.14 2.20 7.56
C ALA A 187 -10.99 0.81 8.21
N SER A 188 -9.77 0.34 8.48
CA SER A 188 -9.56 -0.94 9.15
C SER A 188 -9.99 -0.91 10.62
N ILE A 189 -9.77 0.19 11.34
CA ILE A 189 -10.28 0.35 12.71
C ILE A 189 -11.80 0.30 12.74
N VAL A 190 -12.49 1.06 11.87
CA VAL A 190 -13.95 1.04 11.79
C VAL A 190 -14.46 -0.35 11.43
N ALA A 191 -13.84 -1.03 10.46
CA ALA A 191 -14.16 -2.42 10.12
C ALA A 191 -14.02 -3.37 11.33
N SER A 192 -12.96 -3.20 12.12
CA SER A 192 -12.72 -3.97 13.35
C SER A 192 -13.83 -3.74 14.38
N VAL A 193 -14.22 -2.48 14.62
CA VAL A 193 -15.30 -2.12 15.56
C VAL A 193 -16.64 -2.71 15.12
N LEU A 194 -16.96 -2.63 13.82
CA LEU A 194 -18.19 -3.18 13.25
C LEU A 194 -18.31 -4.69 13.50
N ILE A 195 -17.23 -5.45 13.30
CA ILE A 195 -17.23 -6.88 13.60
C ILE A 195 -17.21 -7.17 15.10
N ALA A 196 -16.40 -6.45 15.87
CA ALA A 196 -16.31 -6.64 17.31
C ALA A 196 -17.66 -6.45 17.99
N SER A 197 -18.45 -5.47 17.56
CA SER A 197 -19.79 -5.19 18.08
C SER A 197 -20.83 -6.30 17.86
N ARG A 198 -20.49 -7.40 17.18
CA ARG A 198 -21.32 -8.61 17.03
C ARG A 198 -20.94 -9.73 18.00
N LEU A 199 -19.86 -9.58 18.75
CA LEU A 199 -19.43 -10.58 19.73
C LEU A 199 -20.33 -10.56 20.98
N PRO A 200 -20.51 -11.71 21.65
CA PRO A 200 -21.49 -11.85 22.73
C PRO A 200 -21.08 -11.20 24.05
N SER A 201 -19.79 -10.91 24.24
CA SER A 201 -19.22 -10.39 25.48
C SER A 201 -18.34 -9.17 25.20
N TRP A 202 -18.40 -8.18 26.10
CA TRP A 202 -17.53 -7.01 26.04
C TRP A 202 -16.04 -7.36 26.19
N LEU A 203 -15.71 -8.48 26.85
CA LEU A 203 -14.33 -8.95 26.96
C LEU A 203 -13.80 -9.50 25.63
N HIS A 204 -14.66 -10.19 24.87
CA HIS A 204 -14.36 -10.61 23.50
C HIS A 204 -14.16 -9.41 22.57
N VAL A 205 -15.00 -8.37 22.73
CA VAL A 205 -14.88 -7.11 21.98
C VAL A 205 -13.53 -6.44 22.29
N PHE A 206 -13.15 -6.37 23.56
CA PHE A 206 -11.85 -5.83 23.96
C PHE A 206 -10.68 -6.61 23.32
N ALA A 207 -10.68 -7.93 23.46
CA ALA A 207 -9.61 -8.78 22.94
C ALA A 207 -9.50 -8.71 21.40
N ILE A 208 -10.62 -8.82 20.67
CA ILE A 208 -10.57 -8.76 19.20
C ILE A 208 -10.15 -7.38 18.68
N MET A 209 -10.56 -6.31 19.38
CA MET A 209 -10.14 -4.96 19.03
C MET A 209 -8.66 -4.75 19.30
N LEU A 210 -8.16 -5.25 20.43
CA LEU A 210 -6.74 -5.19 20.78
C LEU A 210 -5.90 -5.92 19.73
N PHE A 211 -6.29 -7.16 19.39
CA PHE A 211 -5.70 -7.94 18.32
C PHE A 211 -5.66 -7.17 17.00
N SER A 212 -6.81 -6.62 16.56
CA SER A 212 -6.91 -5.93 15.27
C SER A 212 -6.05 -4.66 15.23
N LEU A 213 -6.03 -3.90 16.32
CA LEU A 213 -5.20 -2.70 16.43
C LEU A 213 -3.72 -3.06 16.46
N GLN A 214 -3.34 -4.11 17.16
CA GLN A 214 -1.96 -4.59 17.17
C GLN A 214 -1.51 -5.01 15.76
N VAL A 215 -2.36 -5.70 15.01
CA VAL A 215 -2.02 -6.16 13.67
C VAL A 215 -2.04 -5.03 12.64
N PHE A 216 -3.00 -4.10 12.67
CA PHE A 216 -3.07 -3.01 11.70
C PHE A 216 -2.17 -1.82 12.02
N LEU A 217 -1.87 -1.58 13.30
CA LEU A 217 -1.10 -0.43 13.74
C LEU A 217 0.36 -0.79 14.04
N PHE A 218 0.58 -1.85 14.82
CA PHE A 218 1.89 -2.19 15.34
C PHE A 218 2.68 -3.13 14.41
N ALA A 219 2.03 -4.11 13.77
CA ALA A 219 2.72 -5.03 12.87
C ALA A 219 3.42 -4.34 11.66
N PRO A 220 2.85 -3.30 11.01
CA PRO A 220 3.55 -2.59 9.93
C PRO A 220 4.86 -1.94 10.39
N LEU A 221 4.91 -1.43 11.62
CA LEU A 221 6.13 -0.90 12.23
C LEU A 221 7.18 -2.01 12.40
N VAL A 222 6.77 -3.17 12.95
CA VAL A 222 7.65 -4.33 13.12
C VAL A 222 8.18 -4.82 11.76
N MET A 223 7.33 -4.91 10.74
CA MET A 223 7.71 -5.31 9.38
C MET A 223 8.71 -4.34 8.76
N PHE A 224 8.50 -3.02 8.93
CA PHE A 224 9.42 -1.99 8.47
C PHE A 224 10.79 -2.12 9.14
N CYS A 225 10.81 -2.34 10.46
CA CYS A 225 12.03 -2.60 11.21
C CYS A 225 12.77 -3.83 10.65
N ILE A 226 12.11 -4.99 10.53
CA ILE A 226 12.71 -6.21 9.98
C ILE A 226 13.31 -5.97 8.58
N LYS A 227 12.56 -5.28 7.69
CA LYS A 227 13.01 -4.94 6.34
C LYS A 227 14.26 -4.06 6.35
N LYS A 228 14.34 -3.09 7.27
CA LYS A 228 15.51 -2.22 7.45
C LYS A 228 16.72 -2.98 7.99
N TYR A 229 16.52 -3.96 8.86
CA TYR A 229 17.60 -4.76 9.44
C TYR A 229 18.23 -5.72 8.43
N SER A 230 17.41 -6.54 7.78
CA SER A 230 17.90 -7.50 6.80
C SER A 230 16.79 -7.91 5.85
N PHE A 231 17.03 -7.69 4.55
CA PHE A 231 16.10 -8.09 3.50
C PHE A 231 15.84 -9.61 3.50
N ARG A 232 16.86 -10.44 3.80
CA ARG A 232 16.69 -11.90 3.86
C ARG A 232 15.75 -12.33 4.98
N VAL A 233 15.86 -11.71 6.16
CA VAL A 233 14.96 -11.98 7.30
C VAL A 233 13.54 -11.55 6.95
N HIS A 234 13.37 -10.40 6.30
CA HIS A 234 12.08 -9.94 5.80
C HIS A 234 11.44 -10.95 4.85
N LEU A 235 12.19 -11.50 3.89
CA LEU A 235 11.69 -12.54 2.98
C LEU A 235 11.21 -13.78 3.73
N VAL A 236 12.04 -14.32 4.63
CA VAL A 236 11.69 -15.50 5.44
C VAL A 236 10.44 -15.23 6.26
N PHE A 237 10.37 -14.09 6.94
CA PHE A 237 9.20 -13.67 7.71
C PHE A 237 7.93 -13.58 6.84
N SER A 238 8.04 -13.01 5.64
CA SER A 238 6.92 -12.92 4.70
C SER A 238 6.42 -14.29 4.24
N PHE A 239 7.33 -15.22 3.91
CA PHE A 239 6.94 -16.59 3.53
C PHE A 239 6.29 -17.35 4.69
N VAL A 240 6.83 -17.21 5.91
CA VAL A 240 6.23 -17.81 7.11
C VAL A 240 4.84 -17.23 7.35
N LEU A 241 4.66 -15.91 7.23
CA LEU A 241 3.37 -15.26 7.42
C LEU A 241 2.33 -15.77 6.40
N VAL A 242 2.69 -15.83 5.11
CA VAL A 242 1.82 -16.38 4.06
C VAL A 242 1.45 -17.83 4.38
N GLY A 243 2.41 -18.66 4.78
CA GLY A 243 2.17 -20.07 5.13
C GLY A 243 1.24 -20.24 6.33
N VAL A 244 1.41 -19.43 7.38
CA VAL A 244 0.54 -19.42 8.55
C VAL A 244 -0.86 -18.97 8.16
N THR A 245 -1.00 -17.88 7.41
CA THR A 245 -2.31 -17.38 6.96
C THR A 245 -3.04 -18.44 6.12
N LEU A 246 -2.37 -19.05 5.14
CA LEU A 246 -2.96 -20.12 4.33
C LEU A 246 -3.42 -21.32 5.18
N THR A 247 -2.62 -21.71 6.17
CA THR A 247 -2.96 -22.82 7.08
C THR A 247 -4.20 -22.50 7.91
N VAL A 248 -4.28 -21.30 8.49
CA VAL A 248 -5.44 -20.85 9.28
C VAL A 248 -6.68 -20.75 8.39
N THR A 249 -6.57 -20.16 7.20
CA THR A 249 -7.71 -20.06 6.26
C THR A 249 -8.18 -21.43 5.77
N TYR A 250 -7.27 -22.40 5.60
CA TYR A 250 -7.64 -23.78 5.29
C TYR A 250 -8.46 -24.44 6.39
N GLN A 251 -8.13 -24.19 7.67
CA GLN A 251 -8.91 -24.67 8.82
C GLN A 251 -10.30 -24.04 8.91
N LEU A 252 -10.51 -22.86 8.32
CA LEU A 252 -11.83 -22.23 8.20
C LEU A 252 -12.67 -22.88 7.11
N HIS A 253 -12.21 -22.79 5.85
CA HIS A 253 -12.98 -23.27 4.72
C HIS A 253 -12.12 -23.44 3.45
N ARG A 254 -12.31 -24.55 2.74
CA ARG A 254 -11.53 -24.88 1.53
C ARG A 254 -11.70 -23.87 0.40
N LEU A 255 -12.89 -23.30 0.24
CA LEU A 255 -13.13 -22.29 -0.81
C LEU A 255 -12.35 -20.99 -0.52
N PHE A 256 -12.37 -20.51 0.72
CA PHE A 256 -11.62 -19.30 1.09
C PHE A 256 -10.11 -19.50 0.96
N PHE A 257 -9.63 -20.69 1.31
CA PHE A 257 -8.25 -21.09 1.04
C PHE A 257 -7.91 -21.04 -0.45
N GLY A 258 -8.75 -21.65 -1.30
CA GLY A 258 -8.56 -21.66 -2.75
C GLY A 258 -8.53 -20.23 -3.33
N THR A 259 -9.46 -19.37 -2.91
CA THR A 259 -9.51 -17.97 -3.36
C THR A 259 -8.28 -17.18 -2.93
N LEU A 260 -7.82 -17.36 -1.68
CA LEU A 260 -6.65 -16.66 -1.16
C LEU A 260 -5.37 -17.14 -1.87
N LEU A 261 -5.24 -18.45 -2.11
CA LEU A 261 -4.11 -19.02 -2.83
C LEU A 261 -4.01 -18.47 -4.26
N VAL A 262 -5.12 -18.46 -5.00
CA VAL A 262 -5.18 -17.90 -6.35
C VAL A 262 -4.81 -16.42 -6.33
N LEU A 263 -5.32 -15.64 -5.37
CA LEU A 263 -4.99 -14.23 -5.21
C LEU A 263 -3.49 -14.02 -4.94
N MET A 264 -2.88 -14.84 -4.07
CA MET A 264 -1.44 -14.74 -3.75
C MET A 264 -0.55 -15.06 -4.96
N VAL A 265 -0.89 -16.10 -5.72
CA VAL A 265 -0.19 -16.44 -6.98
C VAL A 265 -0.38 -15.34 -8.00
N PHE A 266 -1.59 -14.79 -8.10
CA PHE A 266 -1.89 -13.69 -9.00
C PHE A 266 -1.04 -12.44 -8.69
N ILE A 267 -1.01 -12.00 -7.44
CA ILE A 267 -0.24 -10.82 -7.02
C ILE A 267 1.26 -11.06 -7.17
N SER A 268 1.76 -12.25 -6.80
CA SER A 268 3.21 -12.50 -6.71
C SER A 268 3.87 -12.85 -8.03
N VAL A 269 3.12 -13.37 -9.01
CA VAL A 269 3.68 -13.90 -10.27
C VAL A 269 2.98 -13.31 -11.49
N ILE A 270 1.65 -13.46 -11.56
CA ILE A 270 0.89 -13.11 -12.77
C ILE A 270 0.91 -11.60 -13.00
N CYS A 271 0.69 -10.81 -11.96
CA CYS A 271 0.67 -9.34 -12.03
C CYS A 271 2.05 -8.76 -12.41
N PRO A 272 3.18 -9.14 -11.76
CA PRO A 272 4.52 -8.76 -12.21
C PRO A 272 4.80 -9.13 -13.66
N TYR A 273 4.43 -10.34 -14.08
CA TYR A 273 4.61 -10.78 -15.47
C TYR A 273 3.80 -9.93 -16.45
N TRP A 274 2.52 -9.68 -16.17
CA TRP A 274 1.67 -8.81 -16.99
C TRP A 274 2.18 -7.38 -17.03
N LEU A 275 2.69 -6.84 -15.92
CA LEU A 275 3.27 -5.51 -15.86
C LEU A 275 4.49 -5.37 -16.79
N ILE A 276 5.35 -6.39 -16.85
CA ILE A 276 6.47 -6.41 -17.81
C ILE A 276 5.98 -6.54 -19.25
N ARG A 277 4.99 -7.40 -19.51
CA ARG A 277 4.43 -7.58 -20.87
C ARG A 277 3.75 -6.33 -21.39
N ILE A 278 2.97 -5.64 -20.55
CA ILE A 278 2.28 -4.43 -20.99
C ILE A 278 3.28 -3.29 -21.28
N GLN A 279 4.43 -3.31 -20.63
CA GLN A 279 5.50 -2.35 -20.86
C GLN A 279 6.09 -2.44 -22.28
N GLU A 280 6.02 -3.59 -22.94
CA GLU A 280 6.44 -3.75 -24.35
C GLU A 280 5.60 -2.89 -25.30
N TYR A 281 4.36 -2.56 -24.93
CA TYR A 281 3.47 -1.68 -25.71
C TYR A 281 3.63 -0.20 -25.35
N LYS A 282 4.50 0.16 -24.40
CA LYS A 282 4.76 1.56 -24.08
C LYS A 282 5.55 2.19 -25.23
N PHE A 283 4.91 3.12 -25.92
CA PHE A 283 5.50 3.90 -27.01
C PHE A 283 5.49 5.39 -26.63
N GLU A 284 6.67 5.97 -26.49
CA GLU A 284 6.86 7.40 -26.27
C GLU A 284 7.50 7.99 -27.52
N ILE A 285 6.93 9.07 -28.04
CA ILE A 285 7.56 9.87 -29.10
C ILE A 285 8.10 11.12 -28.41
N ASN A 286 9.38 11.37 -28.57
CA ASN A 286 10.04 12.57 -28.12
C ASN A 286 10.55 13.35 -29.32
N GLY A 287 10.60 14.67 -29.18
CA GLY A 287 11.18 15.54 -30.18
C GLY A 287 11.52 16.90 -29.61
N PRO A 288 12.17 17.77 -30.40
CA PRO A 288 12.51 19.15 -30.02
C PRO A 288 11.29 20.07 -29.84
N TRP A 289 10.08 19.57 -30.12
CA TRP A 289 8.80 20.23 -29.83
C TRP A 289 8.19 19.78 -28.49
N ASP A 290 8.85 18.86 -27.76
CA ASP A 290 8.42 18.48 -26.42
C ASP A 290 8.52 19.68 -25.46
N GLU A 291 7.68 19.65 -24.42
CA GLU A 291 7.70 20.66 -23.37
C GLU A 291 9.11 20.76 -22.74
N ALA A 292 9.60 22.00 -22.59
CA ALA A 292 10.89 22.25 -21.96
C ALA A 292 10.87 21.77 -20.51
N LYS A 293 11.71 20.80 -20.19
CA LYS A 293 11.88 20.31 -18.82
C LYS A 293 12.88 21.21 -18.09
N LEU A 294 12.55 21.61 -16.86
CA LEU A 294 13.47 22.34 -15.99
C LEU A 294 14.66 21.42 -15.64
N CYS A 295 15.89 21.82 -15.96
CA CYS A 295 17.10 21.03 -15.72
C CYS A 295 17.65 21.11 -14.28
N PHE A 296 16.84 21.54 -13.32
CA PHE A 296 17.24 21.61 -11.91
C PHE A 296 16.33 20.71 -11.09
N ASP A 297 16.93 19.90 -10.22
CA ASP A 297 16.19 19.08 -9.27
C ASP A 297 15.39 20.01 -8.34
N ILE A 298 14.07 19.92 -8.43
CA ILE A 298 13.19 20.51 -7.42
C ILE A 298 13.35 19.63 -6.18
N THR A 299 14.32 19.95 -5.34
CA THR A 299 14.37 19.43 -3.97
C THR A 299 13.22 20.11 -3.21
N GLU A 300 12.10 19.39 -3.06
CA GLU A 300 11.07 19.72 -2.05
C GLU A 300 11.62 19.55 -0.63
#